data_AF-A0A836NZP9-F1
#
_entry.id   AF-A0A836NZP9-F1
#
_cell.length_a   1.000
_cell.length_b   1.000
_cell.length_c   1.000
_cell.angle_alpha   90.00
_cell.angle_beta   90.00
_cell.angle_gamma   90.00
#
_symmetry.space_group_name_H-M   'P 1'
#
loop_
_entity.id
_entity.type
_entity.pdbx_description
1 polymer ?
#
loop_
_entity_poly.entity_id
_entity_poly.type
_entity_poly.pdbx_seq_one_letter_code
_entity_poly.pdbx_strand_id
1 'polypeptide(L)'
;MPDPNSWEEIARSMREMRIRLEQELETEDRIAQARQARVERGEQPYTDLELREGYDPNGPSALRKPPSRAAEAAPQHQADALSAGEHDDDRPQPIRKTITGDPDVDDLLYAIDSKNDLAIEQALKRVANSANSAALAEQGHAHLDAKALQQAEQQATAQQALGLD
;
A
#
# COMPACT_ATOMS: atom_id res chain seq x y z
N MET A 1 -11.01 -28.54 -29.34
CA MET A 1 -12.16 -28.35 -28.43
C MET A 1 -11.64 -28.51 -27.01
N PRO A 2 -11.94 -27.61 -26.07
CA PRO A 2 -11.53 -27.76 -24.67
C PRO A 2 -12.23 -28.95 -24.04
N ASP A 3 -11.50 -29.75 -23.25
CA ASP A 3 -12.03 -30.97 -22.63
C ASP A 3 -13.17 -30.64 -21.65
N PRO A 4 -14.33 -31.32 -21.74
CA PRO A 4 -15.49 -31.02 -20.90
C PRO A 4 -15.22 -31.21 -19.40
N ASN A 5 -14.29 -32.09 -19.03
CA ASN A 5 -13.86 -32.30 -17.65
C ASN A 5 -13.06 -31.11 -17.07
N SER A 6 -12.43 -30.29 -17.92
CA SER A 6 -11.63 -29.14 -17.46
C SER A 6 -12.50 -28.05 -16.80
N TRP A 7 -13.72 -27.83 -17.29
CA TRP A 7 -14.61 -26.82 -16.74
C TRP A 7 -15.19 -27.21 -15.38
N GLU A 8 -15.46 -28.50 -15.16
CA GLU A 8 -15.93 -28.99 -13.86
C GLU A 8 -14.83 -28.91 -12.80
N GLU A 9 -13.58 -29.20 -13.17
CA GLU A 9 -12.41 -29.05 -12.30
C GLU A 9 -12.15 -27.59 -11.95
N ILE A 10 -12.21 -26.68 -12.94
CA ILE A 10 -12.11 -25.24 -12.71
C ILE A 10 -13.22 -24.77 -11.77
N ALA A 11 -14.47 -25.18 -12.01
CA ALA A 11 -15.59 -24.80 -11.15
C ALA A 11 -15.47 -25.36 -9.72
N ARG A 12 -14.91 -26.57 -9.56
CA ARG A 12 -14.61 -27.15 -8.24
C ARG A 12 -13.51 -26.37 -7.52
N SER A 13 -12.41 -26.08 -8.21
CA SER A 13 -11.30 -25.30 -7.68
C SER A 13 -11.73 -23.90 -7.24
N MET A 14 -12.55 -23.22 -8.04
CA MET A 14 -13.10 -21.91 -7.68
C MET A 14 -14.01 -21.96 -6.44
N ARG A 15 -14.81 -23.03 -6.28
CA ARG A 15 -15.62 -23.22 -5.07
C ARG A 15 -14.76 -23.46 -3.84
N GLU A 16 -13.74 -24.31 -3.95
CA GLU A 16 -12.80 -24.58 -2.85
C GLU A 16 -12.03 -23.32 -2.44
N MET A 17 -11.57 -22.55 -3.43
CA MET A 17 -10.90 -21.27 -3.19
C MET A 17 -11.82 -20.29 -2.44
N ARG A 18 -13.08 -20.18 -2.86
CA ARG A 18 -14.06 -19.33 -2.17
C ARG A 18 -14.26 -19.74 -0.72
N ILE A 19 -14.47 -21.04 -0.46
CA ILE A 19 -14.67 -21.56 0.91
C ILE A 19 -13.44 -21.24 1.77
N ARG A 20 -12.23 -21.41 1.21
CA ARG A 20 -10.99 -21.09 1.90
C ARG A 20 -10.89 -19.61 2.24
N LEU A 21 -11.21 -18.72 1.29
CA LEU A 21 -11.20 -17.27 1.52
C LEU A 21 -12.23 -16.84 2.57
N GLU A 22 -13.42 -17.44 2.57
CA GLU A 22 -14.45 -17.18 3.59
C GLU A 22 -13.92 -17.58 4.99
N GLN A 23 -13.26 -18.73 5.12
CA GLN A 23 -12.66 -19.17 6.39
C GLN A 23 -11.47 -18.31 6.85
N GLU A 24 -10.62 -17.87 5.91
CA GLU A 24 -9.50 -16.97 6.18
C GLU A 24 -10.03 -15.61 6.68
N LEU A 25 -11.09 -15.09 6.07
CA LEU A 25 -11.74 -13.84 6.50
C LEU A 25 -12.34 -13.96 7.91
N GLU A 26 -13.07 -15.04 8.21
CA GLU A 26 -13.61 -15.29 9.55
C GLU A 26 -12.50 -15.41 10.61
N THR A 27 -11.33 -15.92 10.23
CA THR A 27 -10.18 -16.03 11.13
C THR A 27 -9.58 -14.66 11.39
N GLU A 28 -9.35 -13.86 10.35
CA GLU A 28 -8.81 -12.50 10.51
C GLU A 28 -9.74 -11.61 11.34
N ASP A 29 -11.06 -11.71 11.14
CA ASP A 29 -12.03 -10.96 11.93
C ASP A 29 -11.95 -11.31 13.43
N ARG A 30 -11.84 -12.62 13.76
CA ARG A 30 -11.63 -13.06 15.14
C ARG A 30 -10.32 -12.55 15.74
N ILE A 31 -9.25 -12.53 14.94
CA ILE A 31 -7.95 -11.99 15.36
C ILE A 31 -8.06 -10.48 15.63
N ALA A 32 -8.68 -9.74 14.73
CA ALA A 32 -8.90 -8.30 14.87
C ALA A 32 -9.73 -7.97 16.11
N GLN A 33 -10.82 -8.71 16.36
CA GLN A 33 -11.62 -8.56 17.58
C GLN A 33 -10.81 -8.84 18.85
N ALA A 34 -9.95 -9.86 18.85
CA ALA A 34 -9.08 -10.16 20.00
C ALA A 34 -8.06 -9.03 20.26
N ARG A 35 -7.50 -8.43 19.20
CA ARG A 35 -6.64 -7.24 19.28
C ARG A 35 -7.40 -6.05 19.88
N GLN A 36 -8.61 -5.79 19.40
CA GLN A 36 -9.44 -4.70 19.89
C GLN A 36 -9.81 -4.89 21.36
N ALA A 37 -10.29 -6.07 21.74
CA ALA A 37 -10.67 -6.37 23.12
C ALA A 37 -9.49 -6.23 24.10
N ARG A 38 -8.26 -6.52 23.65
CA ARG A 38 -7.03 -6.33 24.44
C ARG A 38 -6.76 -4.84 24.70
N VAL A 39 -6.84 -4.03 23.65
CA VAL A 39 -6.70 -2.57 23.76
C VAL A 39 -7.81 -1.96 24.63
N GLU A 40 -9.05 -2.43 24.51
CA GLU A 40 -10.18 -1.97 25.34
C GLU A 40 -10.03 -2.30 26.83
N ARG A 41 -9.34 -3.40 27.17
CA ARG A 41 -8.97 -3.71 28.56
C ARG A 41 -7.82 -2.84 29.09
N GLY A 42 -7.25 -1.96 28.26
CA GLY A 42 -6.08 -1.16 28.58
C GLY A 42 -4.78 -1.97 28.62
N GLU A 43 -4.79 -3.18 28.06
CA GLU A 43 -3.59 -4.00 27.91
C GLU A 43 -2.73 -3.45 26.76
N GLN A 44 -1.41 -3.64 26.86
CA GLN A 44 -0.51 -3.26 25.78
C GLN A 44 -0.87 -4.02 24.48
N PRO A 45 -0.75 -3.35 23.31
CA PRO A 45 -0.94 -4.01 22.02
C PRO A 45 0.05 -5.17 21.86
N TYR A 46 -0.27 -6.11 20.96
CA TYR A 46 0.60 -7.25 20.70
C TYR A 46 2.00 -6.78 20.25
N THR A 47 3.02 -7.40 20.83
CA THR A 47 4.42 -7.20 20.43
C THR A 47 4.71 -7.91 19.10
N ASP A 48 5.77 -7.50 18.38
CA ASP A 48 6.20 -8.15 17.13
C ASP A 48 6.42 -9.67 17.27
N LEU A 49 6.83 -10.13 18.46
CA LEU A 49 7.00 -11.54 18.77
C LEU A 49 5.66 -12.29 18.89
N GLU A 50 4.62 -11.63 19.42
CA GLU A 50 3.26 -12.18 19.48
C GLU A 50 2.56 -12.12 18.11
N LEU A 51 2.91 -11.15 17.27
CA LEU A 51 2.41 -11.05 15.90
C LEU A 51 3.04 -12.06 14.95
N ARG A 52 4.21 -12.62 15.31
CA ARG A 52 4.88 -13.67 14.55
C ARG A 52 4.02 -14.94 14.58
N GLU A 53 3.58 -15.38 13.40
CA GLU A 53 2.62 -16.48 13.21
C GLU A 53 1.17 -16.16 13.63
N GLY A 54 0.69 -14.97 13.26
CA GLY A 54 -0.76 -14.70 13.11
C GLY A 54 -1.58 -15.17 14.29
N TYR A 55 -1.33 -14.59 15.48
CA TYR A 55 -1.96 -14.97 16.74
C TYR A 55 -3.47 -15.18 16.58
N ASP A 56 -3.88 -16.45 16.50
CA ASP A 56 -5.27 -16.88 16.54
C ASP A 56 -5.61 -17.29 17.97
N PRO A 57 -6.54 -16.59 18.65
CA PRO A 57 -6.97 -16.91 20.01
C PRO A 57 -7.59 -18.31 20.15
N ASN A 58 -8.02 -18.94 19.06
CA ASN A 58 -8.56 -20.31 19.04
C ASN A 58 -7.68 -21.29 18.25
N GLY A 59 -6.55 -20.82 17.72
CA GLY A 59 -5.61 -21.61 16.94
C GLY A 59 -4.42 -22.10 17.78
N PRO A 60 -3.43 -22.77 17.17
CA PRO A 60 -2.25 -23.26 17.87
C PRO A 60 -1.44 -22.14 18.57
N SER A 61 -1.55 -20.90 18.07
CA SER A 61 -0.91 -19.72 18.66
C SER A 61 -1.51 -19.33 20.02
N ALA A 62 -2.74 -19.74 20.35
CA ALA A 62 -3.38 -19.49 21.64
C ALA A 62 -2.63 -20.13 22.84
N LEU A 63 -1.88 -21.21 22.58
CA LEU A 63 -1.07 -21.90 23.59
C LEU A 63 0.18 -21.11 23.99
N ARG A 64 0.58 -20.11 23.20
CA ARG A 64 1.68 -19.21 23.54
C ARG A 64 1.15 -18.16 24.50
N LYS A 65 1.28 -18.44 25.80
CA LYS A 65 0.98 -17.45 26.83
C LYS A 65 1.93 -16.26 26.64
N PRO A 66 1.43 -15.03 26.42
CA PRO A 66 2.32 -13.88 26.34
C PRO A 66 3.00 -13.69 27.70
N PRO A 67 4.31 -13.38 27.73
CA PRO A 67 5.02 -13.17 28.98
C PRO A 67 4.32 -12.05 29.75
N SER A 68 3.65 -12.40 30.84
CA SER A 68 2.96 -11.45 31.70
C SER A 68 4.01 -10.59 32.38
N ARG A 69 4.16 -9.32 31.97
CA ARG A 69 5.00 -8.36 32.67
C ARG A 69 4.28 -7.92 33.95
N ALA A 70 4.42 -8.73 35.00
CA ALA A 70 4.22 -8.26 36.37
C ALA A 70 5.54 -7.70 36.90
N ALA A 71 5.45 -6.53 37.55
CA ALA A 71 6.47 -5.79 38.29
C ALA A 71 7.58 -5.12 37.46
N GLU A 72 7.47 -3.80 37.28
CA GLU A 72 8.19 -2.87 38.17
C GLU A 72 7.64 -1.45 37.94
N ALA A 73 7.10 -0.88 39.02
CA ALA A 73 6.75 0.51 39.11
C ALA A 73 8.01 1.33 39.42
N ALA A 74 8.30 2.34 38.60
CA ALA A 74 9.07 3.51 39.03
C ALA A 74 8.58 4.74 38.22
N PRO A 75 8.17 5.83 38.89
CA PRO A 75 7.69 7.04 38.22
C PRO A 75 8.86 7.99 38.00
N GLN A 76 9.03 8.52 36.78
CA GLN A 76 9.82 9.73 36.58
C GLN A 76 9.11 10.71 35.66
N HIS A 77 8.61 11.73 36.34
CA HIS A 77 8.22 13.05 35.88
C HIS A 77 9.15 13.61 34.79
N GLN A 78 8.57 14.21 33.75
CA GLN A 78 8.45 15.67 33.63
C GLN A 78 7.83 16.01 32.26
N ALA A 79 6.63 16.57 32.33
CA ALA A 79 6.14 17.46 31.29
C ALA A 79 6.90 18.80 31.38
N ASP A 80 6.81 19.54 30.28
CA ASP A 80 7.24 20.94 30.04
C ASP A 80 8.60 21.13 29.37
N ALA A 81 8.56 21.32 28.04
CA ALA A 81 8.77 22.64 27.46
C ALA A 81 8.56 22.59 25.94
N LEU A 82 7.50 23.25 25.48
CA LEU A 82 7.42 23.78 24.13
C LEU A 82 8.55 24.81 23.96
N SER A 83 9.45 24.60 23.01
CA SER A 83 10.20 25.69 22.39
C SER A 83 10.52 25.38 20.95
N ALA A 84 9.99 26.26 20.10
CA ALA A 84 10.40 26.46 18.73
C ALA A 84 11.91 26.67 18.63
N GLY A 85 12.49 26.13 17.56
CA GLY A 85 13.89 26.34 17.20
C GLY A 85 14.24 25.44 16.04
N GLU A 86 14.59 26.07 14.93
CA GLU A 86 15.00 25.47 13.66
C GLU A 86 16.04 24.35 13.77
N HIS A 87 16.13 23.62 12.65
CA HIS A 87 17.31 22.96 12.11
C HIS A 87 17.41 21.44 12.34
N ASP A 88 17.06 20.71 11.28
CA ASP A 88 17.71 19.45 10.93
C ASP A 88 17.77 19.35 9.40
N ASP A 89 18.40 20.37 8.79
CA ASP A 89 18.84 20.40 7.39
C ASP A 89 20.35 20.03 7.32
N ASP A 90 20.80 19.10 8.18
CA ASP A 90 22.20 18.68 8.20
C ASP A 90 22.39 17.20 8.58
N ARG A 91 21.41 16.35 8.23
CA ARG A 91 21.73 14.93 8.06
C ARG A 91 22.31 14.78 6.65
N PRO A 92 23.53 14.24 6.48
CA PRO A 92 24.00 13.88 5.15
C PRO A 92 22.97 12.93 4.57
N GLN A 93 22.27 13.39 3.53
CA GLN A 93 21.33 12.55 2.79
C GLN A 93 22.13 11.30 2.42
N PRO A 94 21.71 10.10 2.89
CA PRO A 94 22.45 8.89 2.58
C PRO A 94 22.59 8.86 1.06
N ILE A 95 23.79 8.64 0.54
CA ILE A 95 24.03 8.65 -0.91
C ILE A 95 23.17 7.52 -1.49
N ARG A 96 21.96 7.86 -1.94
CA ARG A 96 20.97 6.92 -2.43
C ARG A 96 21.36 6.57 -3.84
N LYS A 97 21.52 5.27 -4.09
CA LYS A 97 21.79 4.78 -5.43
C LYS A 97 20.58 5.12 -6.30
N THR A 98 20.81 5.75 -7.43
CA THR A 98 19.77 6.01 -8.42
C THR A 98 19.28 4.67 -8.98
N ILE A 99 17.99 4.37 -8.85
CA ILE A 99 17.37 3.09 -9.24
C ILE A 99 16.59 3.28 -10.54
N THR A 100 15.76 4.32 -10.59
CA THR A 100 14.82 4.59 -11.69
C THR A 100 15.25 5.74 -12.59
N GLY A 101 16.27 6.50 -12.18
CA GLY A 101 16.72 7.71 -12.89
C GLY A 101 15.93 8.96 -12.50
N ASP A 102 14.85 8.81 -11.74
CA ASP A 102 14.07 9.90 -11.15
C ASP A 102 14.35 9.94 -9.63
N PRO A 103 14.99 11.01 -9.13
CA PRO A 103 15.38 11.09 -7.73
C PRO A 103 14.18 11.12 -6.78
N ASP A 104 13.04 11.68 -7.20
CA ASP A 104 11.84 11.73 -6.37
C ASP A 104 11.20 10.34 -6.23
N VAL A 105 11.22 9.56 -7.31
CA VAL A 105 10.74 8.17 -7.31
C VAL A 105 11.69 7.27 -6.52
N ASP A 106 13.00 7.47 -6.65
CA ASP A 106 14.00 6.73 -5.88
C ASP A 106 13.88 7.01 -4.38
N ASP A 107 13.57 8.26 -4.02
CA ASP A 107 13.28 8.65 -2.64
C ASP A 107 12.03 7.99 -2.08
N LEU A 108 10.97 7.89 -2.89
CA LEU A 108 9.74 7.20 -2.52
C LEU A 108 10.01 5.71 -2.27
N LEU A 109 10.75 5.05 -3.15
CA LEU A 109 11.12 3.64 -2.99
C LEU A 109 11.89 3.40 -1.69
N TYR A 110 12.83 4.29 -1.37
CA TYR A 110 13.59 4.21 -0.12
C TYR A 110 12.70 4.48 1.11
N ALA A 111 11.78 5.44 1.02
CA ALA A 111 10.84 5.74 2.10
C ALA A 111 9.93 4.56 2.40
N ILE A 112 9.44 3.87 1.36
CA ILE A 112 8.65 2.63 1.46
C ILE A 112 9.46 1.51 2.12
N ASP A 113 10.70 1.28 1.67
CA ASP A 113 11.58 0.26 2.25
C ASP A 113 11.84 0.52 3.75
N SER A 114 12.04 1.79 4.10
CA SER A 114 12.23 2.23 5.48
C SER A 114 10.95 2.25 6.33
N LYS A 115 9.78 1.96 5.73
CA LYS A 115 8.45 2.00 6.37
C LYS A 115 8.16 3.30 7.11
N ASN A 116 8.61 4.42 6.55
CA ASN A 116 8.45 5.74 7.15
C ASN A 116 7.32 6.50 6.47
N ASP A 117 6.13 6.48 7.08
CA ASP A 117 4.91 7.08 6.52
C ASP A 117 5.06 8.58 6.21
N LEU A 118 5.76 9.33 7.06
CA LEU A 118 5.99 10.76 6.84
C LEU A 118 6.90 10.99 5.61
N ALA A 119 7.94 10.19 5.47
CA ALA A 119 8.84 10.26 4.31
C ALA A 119 8.13 9.81 3.02
N ILE A 120 7.23 8.83 3.12
CA ILE A 120 6.39 8.37 2.00
C ILE A 120 5.48 9.49 1.53
N GLU A 121 4.75 10.15 2.44
CA GLU A 121 3.85 11.26 2.08
C GLU A 121 4.61 12.42 1.42
N GLN A 122 5.77 12.80 1.98
CA GLN A 122 6.60 13.86 1.42
C GLN A 122 7.16 13.49 0.04
N ALA A 123 7.65 12.26 -0.13
CA ALA A 123 8.15 11.79 -1.43
C ALA A 123 7.02 11.72 -2.47
N LEU A 124 5.82 11.26 -2.09
CA LEU A 124 4.65 11.25 -2.99
C LEU A 124 4.29 12.66 -3.47
N LYS A 125 4.32 13.67 -2.58
CA LYS A 125 4.08 15.07 -2.97
C LYS A 125 5.14 15.56 -3.96
N ARG A 126 6.40 15.17 -3.78
CA ARG A 126 7.47 15.54 -4.72
C ARG A 126 7.31 14.84 -6.07
N VAL A 127 7.08 13.53 -6.09
CA VAL A 127 6.82 12.74 -7.32
C VAL A 127 5.63 13.31 -8.10
N ALA A 128 4.54 13.65 -7.42
CA ALA A 128 3.35 14.23 -8.07
C ALA A 128 3.65 15.57 -8.75
N ASN A 129 4.64 16.33 -8.27
CA ASN A 129 5.06 17.60 -8.83
C ASN A 129 6.40 17.49 -9.60
N SER A 130 6.89 16.27 -9.86
CA SER A 130 8.18 16.08 -10.54
C SER A 130 8.06 16.44 -12.01
N ALA A 131 9.16 16.91 -12.59
CA ALA A 131 9.24 17.24 -14.01
C ALA A 131 8.90 16.03 -14.91
N ASN A 132 9.21 14.82 -14.44
CA ASN A 132 8.96 13.59 -15.16
C ASN A 132 7.46 13.25 -15.21
N SER A 133 6.77 13.39 -14.07
CA SER A 133 5.30 13.26 -14.00
C SER A 133 4.60 14.28 -14.90
N ALA A 134 5.08 15.52 -14.93
CA ALA A 134 4.56 16.56 -15.82
C ALA A 134 4.80 16.23 -17.31
N ALA A 135 6.00 15.78 -17.67
CA ALA A 135 6.33 15.38 -19.04
C ALA A 135 5.48 14.19 -19.53
N LEU A 136 5.23 13.20 -18.65
CA LEU A 136 4.35 12.07 -18.93
C LEU A 136 2.91 12.52 -19.19
N ALA A 137 2.40 13.46 -18.40
CA ALA A 137 1.08 14.03 -18.61
C ALA A 137 0.99 14.77 -19.97
N GLU A 138 1.99 15.58 -20.29
CA GLU A 138 2.08 16.30 -21.57
C GLU A 138 2.15 15.34 -22.76
N GLN A 139 2.97 14.29 -22.68
CA GLN A 139 3.04 13.25 -23.71
C GLN A 139 1.68 12.55 -23.91
N GLY A 140 0.96 12.29 -22.83
CA GLY A 140 -0.39 11.73 -22.88
C GLY A 140 -1.36 12.65 -23.62
N HIS A 141 -1.33 13.95 -23.33
CA HIS A 141 -2.14 14.95 -24.03
C HIS A 141 -1.81 15.02 -25.51
N ALA A 142 -0.52 15.11 -25.86
CA ALA A 142 -0.08 15.16 -27.26
C ALA A 142 -0.54 13.91 -28.05
N HIS A 143 -0.52 12.73 -27.42
CA HIS A 143 -1.00 11.50 -28.04
C HIS A 143 -2.53 11.49 -28.25
N LEU A 144 -3.29 12.02 -27.28
CA LEU A 144 -4.74 12.16 -27.42
C LEU A 144 -5.10 13.16 -28.53
N ASP A 145 -4.38 14.28 -28.63
CA ASP A 145 -4.59 15.29 -29.66
C ASP A 145 -4.28 14.73 -31.06
N ALA A 146 -3.18 13.99 -31.21
CA ALA A 146 -2.84 13.31 -32.46
C ALA A 146 -3.92 12.31 -32.88
N LYS A 147 -4.47 11.56 -31.93
CA LYS A 147 -5.57 10.62 -32.18
C LYS A 147 -6.86 11.34 -32.58
N ALA A 148 -7.19 12.45 -31.92
CA ALA A 148 -8.35 13.26 -32.24
C ALA A 148 -8.26 13.84 -33.67
N LEU A 149 -7.08 14.33 -34.06
CA LEU A 149 -6.83 14.84 -35.40
C LEU A 149 -7.00 13.75 -36.46
N GLN A 150 -6.41 12.57 -36.22
CA GLN A 150 -6.55 11.42 -37.11
C GLN A 150 -8.01 10.98 -37.26
N GLN A 151 -8.78 10.98 -36.17
CA GLN A 151 -10.21 10.65 -36.23
C GLN A 151 -11.00 11.70 -37.02
N ALA A 152 -10.68 12.98 -36.89
CA ALA A 152 -11.29 14.04 -37.68
C ALA A 152 -10.99 13.88 -39.17
N GLU A 153 -9.75 13.56 -39.55
CA GLU A 153 -9.36 13.30 -40.95
C GLU A 153 -10.08 12.07 -41.52
N GLN A 154 -10.20 11.00 -40.74
CA GLN A 154 -10.94 9.80 -41.16
C GLN A 154 -12.43 10.08 -41.32
N GLN A 155 -13.03 10.87 -40.42
CA GLN A 155 -14.41 11.29 -40.55
C GLN A 155 -14.64 12.18 -41.77
N ALA A 156 -13.75 13.13 -42.05
CA ALA A 156 -13.80 13.96 -43.24
C ALA A 156 -13.68 13.12 -44.52
N THR A 157 -12.73 12.18 -44.55
CA THR A 157 -12.55 11.25 -45.68
C THR A 157 -13.78 10.35 -45.87
N ALA A 158 -14.38 9.88 -44.77
CA ALA A 158 -15.60 9.05 -44.83
C ALA A 158 -16.82 9.85 -45.34
N GLN A 159 -16.97 11.11 -44.94
CA GLN A 159 -18.03 12.00 -45.43
C GLN A 159 -17.87 12.29 -46.93
N GLN A 160 -16.64 12.54 -47.39
CA GLN A 160 -16.32 12.71 -48.80
C GLN A 160 -16.61 11.43 -49.61
N ALA A 161 -16.25 10.25 -49.09
CA ALA A 161 -16.54 8.97 -49.72
C ALA A 161 -18.05 8.65 -49.80
N LEU A 162 -18.84 9.21 -48.88
CA LEU A 162 -20.31 9.10 -48.87
C LEU A 162 -20.99 10.19 -49.74
N GLY A 163 -20.23 11.11 -50.34
CA GLY A 163 -20.76 12.19 -51.19
C GLY A 163 -21.53 13.27 -50.40
N LEU A 164 -21.25 13.39 -49.10
CA LEU A 164 -21.77 14.46 -48.26
C LEU A 164 -20.79 15.63 -48.34
N ASP A 165 -20.98 16.50 -49.32
CA ASP A 165 -20.37 17.85 -49.41
C ASP A 165 -21.46 18.91 -49.24
#